data_AF-A0A524NIK8-F1
#
_entry.id   AF-A0A524NIK8-F1
#
_cell.length_a   1.000
_cell.length_b   1.000
_cell.length_c   1.000
_cell.angle_alpha   90.00
_cell.angle_beta   90.00
_cell.angle_gamma   90.00
#
_symmetry.space_group_name_H-M   'P 1'
#
loop_
_entity.id
_entity.type
_entity.pdbx_description
1 polymer ?
#
loop_
_entity_poly.entity_id
_entity_poly.type
_entity_poly.pdbx_seq_one_letter_code
_entity_poly.pdbx_strand_id
1 'polypeptide(L)'
;MGFEVYPAALYQVLHEFEDRYRLPLYVTENGSAFDLCGYMVWSWIDNFEWTFGYSKRFGVIACDFETGARMTKSSGEWLRRVIDDNSI
;
A
#
# COMPACT_ATOMS: atom_id res chain seq x y z
N MET A 1 -3.05 -4.76 -13.33
CA MET A 1 -4.40 -4.52 -13.90
C MET A 1 -4.38 -3.40 -14.94
N GLY A 2 -3.20 -2.97 -15.44
CA GLY A 2 -3.13 -1.82 -16.34
C GLY A 2 -3.58 -0.51 -15.70
N PHE A 3 -3.59 -0.44 -14.36
CA PHE A 3 -3.97 0.76 -13.65
C PHE A 3 -2.90 1.82 -13.82
N GLU A 4 -3.36 3.02 -14.12
CA GLU A 4 -2.52 4.20 -14.19
C GLU A 4 -1.93 4.50 -12.81
N VAL A 5 -0.63 4.74 -12.76
CA VAL A 5 0.03 5.21 -11.56
C VAL A 5 -0.13 6.72 -11.52
N TYR A 6 -1.08 7.20 -10.70
CA TYR A 6 -1.44 8.61 -10.68
C TYR A 6 -1.49 9.17 -9.24
N PRO A 7 -0.33 9.53 -8.66
CA PRO A 7 -0.24 9.98 -7.27
C PRO A 7 -1.05 11.25 -6.96
N ALA A 8 -1.26 12.11 -7.98
CA ALA A 8 -2.00 13.35 -7.81
C ALA A 8 -3.49 13.13 -7.49
N ALA A 9 -4.12 12.06 -7.99
CA ALA A 9 -5.52 11.77 -7.68
C ALA A 9 -5.74 11.55 -6.18
N LEU A 10 -4.75 11.00 -5.49
CA LEU A 10 -4.86 10.76 -4.07
C LEU A 10 -4.89 12.06 -3.26
N TYR A 11 -4.02 13.00 -3.60
CA TYR A 11 -4.05 14.35 -3.02
C TYR A 11 -5.43 14.99 -3.19
N GLN A 12 -5.95 14.92 -4.41
CA GLN A 12 -7.22 15.55 -4.77
C GLN A 12 -8.39 14.93 -4.01
N VAL A 13 -8.45 13.60 -3.93
CA VAL A 13 -9.51 12.90 -3.20
C VAL A 13 -9.43 13.19 -1.71
N LEU A 14 -8.24 13.22 -1.11
CA LEU A 14 -8.10 13.50 0.32
C LEU A 14 -8.55 14.92 0.68
N HIS A 15 -8.14 15.92 -0.10
CA HIS A 15 -8.59 17.29 0.12
C HIS A 15 -10.10 17.47 -0.10
N GLU A 16 -10.66 16.82 -1.11
CA GLU A 16 -12.11 16.84 -1.31
C GLU A 16 -12.85 16.29 -0.07
N PHE A 17 -12.35 15.21 0.52
CA PHE A 17 -12.97 14.59 1.69
C PHE A 17 -12.75 15.41 2.97
N GLU A 18 -11.57 16.01 3.14
CA GLU A 18 -11.28 16.91 4.25
C GLU A 18 -12.23 18.12 4.23
N ASP A 19 -12.33 18.79 3.08
CA ASP A 19 -13.18 19.97 2.91
C ASP A 19 -14.66 19.64 3.13
N ARG A 20 -15.10 18.48 2.64
CA ARG A 20 -16.51 18.07 2.67
C ARG A 20 -16.97 17.54 4.02
N TYR A 21 -16.16 16.74 4.69
CA TYR A 21 -16.59 15.97 5.86
C TYR A 21 -15.92 16.42 7.16
N ARG A 22 -14.73 17.03 7.11
CA ARG A 22 -13.97 17.52 8.27
C ARG A 22 -13.80 16.48 9.39
N LEU A 23 -13.62 15.21 9.00
CA LEU A 23 -13.34 14.09 9.89
C LEU A 23 -11.89 13.64 9.72
N PRO A 24 -11.28 13.01 10.73
CA PRO A 24 -9.99 12.34 10.56
C PRO A 24 -10.06 11.30 9.45
N LEU A 25 -9.15 11.39 8.47
CA LEU A 25 -9.09 10.49 7.33
C LEU A 25 -7.97 9.46 7.51
N TYR A 26 -8.29 8.20 7.22
CA TYR A 26 -7.34 7.12 7.15
C TYR A 26 -7.29 6.59 5.73
N VAL A 27 -6.09 6.54 5.18
CA VAL A 27 -5.83 5.90 3.91
C VAL A 27 -5.63 4.41 4.17
N THR A 28 -6.71 3.64 4.07
CA THR A 28 -6.72 2.21 4.44
C THR A 28 -6.07 1.31 3.40
N GLU A 29 -6.01 1.75 2.14
CA GLU A 29 -5.34 1.07 1.02
C GLU A 29 -4.81 2.11 0.02
N ASN A 30 -3.48 2.33 -0.04
CA ASN A 30 -2.89 3.26 -1.02
C ASN A 30 -1.35 3.20 -1.08
N GLY A 31 -0.72 4.07 -1.90
CA GLY A 31 0.62 4.67 -1.79
C GLY A 31 0.50 6.22 -1.69
N SER A 32 0.87 6.85 -0.57
CA SER A 32 0.66 8.29 -0.32
C SER A 32 1.76 8.96 0.50
N ALA A 33 1.98 10.26 0.29
CA ALA A 33 2.80 11.13 1.14
C ALA A 33 2.09 12.50 1.35
N PHE A 34 1.11 12.52 2.27
CA PHE A 34 0.49 13.73 2.84
C PHE A 34 0.63 13.72 4.36
N ASP A 35 0.16 14.76 5.05
CA ASP A 35 0.09 14.80 6.52
C ASP A 35 -1.00 13.82 7.01
N LEU A 36 -0.65 12.55 6.92
CA LEU A 36 -1.46 11.40 7.26
C LEU A 36 -1.09 10.98 8.68
N CYS A 37 -2.10 10.59 9.46
CA CYS A 37 -1.86 9.96 10.76
C CYS A 37 -1.19 8.58 10.62
N GLY A 38 -1.13 8.01 9.42
CA GLY A 38 -0.47 6.74 9.14
C GLY A 38 -0.69 6.27 7.70
N TYR A 39 0.16 5.34 7.27
CA TYR A 39 0.13 4.72 5.96
C TYR A 39 0.14 3.19 6.12
N MET A 40 -0.87 2.52 5.55
CA MET A 40 -0.99 1.06 5.58
C MET A 40 -0.78 0.50 4.17
N VAL A 41 0.28 -0.28 3.99
CA VAL A 41 0.61 -0.87 2.69
C VAL A 41 -0.36 -2.03 2.38
N TRP A 42 -0.95 -2.02 1.19
CA TRP A 42 -1.52 -3.23 0.59
C TRP A 42 -0.45 -3.89 -0.30
N SER A 43 0.19 -4.96 0.16
CA SER A 43 -0.05 -5.70 1.41
C SER A 43 1.25 -6.14 2.06
N TRP A 44 1.17 -6.63 3.29
CA TRP A 44 2.33 -7.20 3.96
C TRP A 44 2.87 -8.43 3.20
N ILE A 45 1.99 -9.33 2.76
CA ILE A 45 2.33 -10.58 2.07
C ILE A 45 1.46 -10.80 0.85
N ASP A 46 1.99 -11.45 -0.18
CA ASP A 46 1.22 -11.88 -1.34
C ASP A 46 0.00 -12.71 -0.88
N ASN A 47 -1.16 -12.45 -1.49
CA ASN A 47 -2.43 -13.04 -1.08
C ASN A 47 -3.31 -13.39 -2.30
N PHE A 48 -4.53 -13.89 -2.03
CA PHE A 48 -5.50 -14.29 -3.05
C PHE A 48 -6.27 -13.07 -3.58
N GLU A 49 -6.10 -12.76 -4.87
CA GLU A 49 -6.72 -11.60 -5.51
C GLU A 49 -8.00 -11.99 -6.27
N TRP A 50 -9.08 -12.28 -5.54
CA TRP A 50 -10.43 -12.45 -6.09
C TRP A 50 -10.48 -13.31 -7.37
N THR A 51 -11.02 -12.76 -8.47
CA THR A 51 -11.14 -13.43 -9.76
C THR A 51 -9.80 -13.73 -10.43
N PHE A 52 -8.73 -13.06 -10.01
CA PHE A 52 -7.37 -13.29 -10.48
C PHE A 52 -6.63 -14.37 -9.69
N GLY A 53 -7.23 -14.86 -8.60
CA GLY A 53 -6.64 -15.84 -7.69
C GLY A 53 -5.22 -15.46 -7.28
N TYR A 54 -4.30 -16.42 -7.31
CA TYR A 54 -2.89 -16.20 -6.97
C TYR A 54 -2.04 -15.77 -8.17
N SER A 55 -2.59 -15.09 -9.19
CA SER A 55 -1.75 -14.59 -10.29
C SER A 55 -1.16 -13.21 -10.03
N LYS A 56 -1.70 -12.47 -9.04
CA LYS A 56 -1.21 -11.15 -8.63
C LYS A 56 -0.44 -11.24 -7.32
N ARG A 57 0.56 -10.36 -7.18
CA ARG A 57 1.61 -10.42 -6.15
C ARG A 57 1.87 -9.01 -5.61
N PHE A 58 1.00 -8.55 -4.73
CA PHE A 58 1.03 -7.19 -4.16
C PHE A 58 1.80 -7.06 -2.84
N GLY A 59 2.18 -8.18 -2.23
CA GLY A 59 2.86 -8.17 -0.94
C GLY A 59 4.24 -7.53 -1.04
N VAL A 60 4.65 -6.79 -0.02
CA VAL A 60 6.06 -6.42 0.18
C VAL A 60 6.90 -7.63 0.61
N ILE A 61 6.25 -8.71 1.05
CA ILE A 61 6.82 -10.06 1.23
C ILE A 61 6.22 -10.98 0.17
N ALA A 62 7.09 -11.65 -0.59
CA ALA A 62 6.72 -12.73 -1.48
C ALA A 62 6.36 -13.98 -0.69
N CYS A 63 5.30 -14.67 -1.09
CA CYS A 63 4.89 -15.96 -0.54
C CYS A 63 4.92 -17.03 -1.64
N ASP A 64 5.62 -18.12 -1.40
CA ASP A 64 5.42 -19.37 -2.12
C ASP A 64 4.16 -20.05 -1.55
N PHE A 65 3.13 -20.22 -2.37
CA PHE A 65 1.85 -20.77 -1.93
C PHE A 65 1.85 -22.29 -1.78
N GLU A 66 2.84 -22.99 -2.34
CA GLU A 66 2.97 -24.44 -2.18
C GLU A 66 3.69 -24.77 -0.88
N THR A 67 4.76 -24.04 -0.57
CA THR A 67 5.63 -24.32 0.59
C THR A 67 5.36 -23.43 1.80
N GLY A 68 4.69 -22.29 1.61
CA GLY A 68 4.53 -21.25 2.62
C GLY A 68 5.80 -20.43 2.87
N ALA A 69 6.87 -20.67 2.11
CA ALA A 69 8.13 -19.94 2.24
C ALA A 69 7.92 -18.46 1.93
N ARG A 70 8.63 -17.59 2.67
CA ARG A 70 8.48 -16.14 2.59
C ARG A 70 9.81 -15.49 2.27
N MET A 71 9.78 -14.49 1.40
CA MET A 71 10.96 -13.71 1.02
C MET A 71 10.63 -12.23 0.99
N THR A 72 11.37 -11.42 1.75
CA THR A 72 11.22 -9.96 1.71
C THR A 72 11.63 -9.45 0.33
N LYS A 73 10.75 -8.66 -0.31
CA LYS A 73 11.06 -8.00 -1.59
C LYS A 73 11.88 -6.73 -1.32
N SER A 74 12.52 -6.19 -2.35
CA SER A 74 13.24 -4.90 -2.24
C SER A 74 12.33 -3.76 -1.76
N SER A 75 11.04 -3.79 -2.11
CA SER A 75 10.02 -2.86 -1.60
C SER A 75 9.76 -3.03 -0.10
N GLY A 76 9.85 -4.25 0.44
CA GLY A 76 9.76 -4.50 1.88
C GLY A 76 10.97 -3.96 2.63
N GLU A 77 12.17 -4.12 2.09
CA GLU A 77 13.38 -3.53 2.67
C GLU A 77 13.38 -2.00 2.58
N TRP A 78 12.84 -1.44 1.50
CA TRP A 78 12.65 0.01 1.39
C TRP A 78 11.63 0.51 2.41
N LEU A 79 10.48 -0.13 2.52
CA LEU A 79 9.43 0.25 3.47
C LEU A 79 9.93 0.14 4.91
N ARG A 80 10.75 -0.87 5.23
CA ARG A 80 11.41 -0.98 6.53
C ARG A 80 12.23 0.26 6.87
N ARG A 81 13.08 0.73 5.94
CA ARG A 81 13.87 1.95 6.15
C ARG A 81 12.99 3.18 6.36
N VAL A 82 11.93 3.33 5.56
CA VAL A 82 11.00 4.45 5.70
C VAL A 82 10.32 4.45 7.07
N ILE A 83 9.95 3.28 7.58
CA ILE A 83 9.35 3.14 8.92
C ILE A 83 10.39 3.44 10.00
N ASP A 84 11.60 2.88 9.89
CA ASP A 84 12.69 3.08 10.85
C ASP A 84 13.08 4.57 10.96
N ASP A 85 13.15 5.27 9.82
CA ASP A 85 13.58 6.66 9.71
C ASP A 85 12.40 7.66 9.79
N ASN A 86 11.16 7.18 9.76
CA ASN A 86 9.93 7.96 9.60
C ASN A 86 10.04 9.07 8.52
N SER A 87 10.76 8.78 7.44
CA SER A 87 11.12 9.70 6.36
C SER A 87 11.57 8.93 5.10
N ILE A 88 11.71 9.61 3.97
CA ILE A 88 12.15 9.05 2.67
C ILE A 88 13.46 9.71 2.24
#